data_AF-A0AAW2J841-F1
#
_entry.id   AF-A0AAW2J841-F1
#
_cell.length_a   1.000
_cell.length_b   1.000
_cell.length_c   1.000
_cell.angle_alpha   90.00
_cell.angle_beta   90.00
_cell.angle_gamma   90.00
#
_symmetry.space_group_name_H-M   'P 1'
#
loop_
_entity.id
_entity.type
_entity.pdbx_description
1 polymer ?
#
loop_
_entity_poly.entity_id
_entity_poly.type
_entity_poly.pdbx_seq_one_letter_code
_entity_poly.pdbx_strand_id
1 'polypeptide(L)'
;MSELVARTGRHQQRYEDGYRLIAGCIPFKYRNIEENGDEATEQMVEVLMINSTSGPGLLFPKGGWENDETAEEAAEREAMEEAGVRGDLVCLCFMEALH
;
A
#
# COMPACT_ATOMS: atom_id res chain seq x y z
N MET A 1 -22.94 2.00 -8.04
CA MET A 1 -21.62 1.43 -7.73
C MET A 1 -20.67 1.91 -8.79
N SER A 2 -19.70 2.74 -8.44
CA SER A 2 -18.62 3.15 -9.35
C SER A 2 -17.66 1.99 -9.48
N GLU A 3 -17.46 1.46 -10.69
CA GLU A 3 -16.41 0.48 -10.96
C GLU A 3 -15.05 1.14 -10.71
N LEU A 4 -14.23 0.55 -9.84
CA LEU A 4 -12.81 0.88 -9.76
C LEU A 4 -12.16 0.30 -11.01
N VAL A 5 -12.10 1.08 -12.07
CA VAL A 5 -11.38 0.70 -13.29
C VAL A 5 -9.91 0.96 -13.03
N ALA A 6 -9.15 -0.10 -12.78
CA ALA A 6 -7.70 -0.02 -12.69
C ALA A 6 -7.15 0.64 -13.96
N ARG A 7 -6.18 1.54 -13.81
CA ARG A 7 -5.52 2.16 -14.96
C ARG A 7 -4.86 1.07 -15.82
N THR A 8 -5.13 1.10 -17.12
CA THR A 8 -4.59 0.11 -18.06
C THR A 8 -3.59 0.76 -19.00
N GLY A 9 -2.40 0.17 -19.11
CA GLY A 9 -1.35 0.62 -20.04
C GLY A 9 0.03 0.77 -19.38
N ARG A 10 1.08 0.86 -20.21
CA ARG A 10 2.46 1.10 -19.77
C ARG A 10 2.99 2.49 -20.14
N HIS A 11 2.17 3.31 -20.79
CA HIS A 11 2.62 4.57 -21.39
C HIS A 11 2.93 5.68 -20.38
N GLN A 12 2.30 5.64 -19.21
CA GLN A 12 2.52 6.64 -18.16
C GLN A 12 3.49 6.17 -17.06
N GLN A 13 4.00 4.94 -17.13
CA GLN A 13 4.90 4.40 -16.10
C GLN A 13 6.20 5.22 -16.04
N ARG A 14 6.61 5.54 -14.80
CA ARG A 14 7.84 6.28 -14.54
C ARG A 14 9.03 5.33 -14.40
N TYR A 15 10.16 5.76 -14.98
CA TYR A 15 11.43 5.04 -14.93
C TYR A 15 12.56 5.99 -14.53
N GLU A 16 13.50 5.50 -13.74
CA GLU A 16 14.74 6.18 -13.37
C GLU A 16 15.91 5.21 -13.58
N ASP A 17 16.93 5.63 -14.34
CA ASP A 17 18.07 4.79 -14.73
C ASP A 17 17.72 3.41 -15.31
N GLY A 18 16.56 3.31 -15.98
CA GLY A 18 16.06 2.07 -16.57
C GLY A 18 15.25 1.18 -15.61
N TYR A 19 15.09 1.59 -14.34
CA TYR A 19 14.29 0.90 -13.34
C TYR A 19 12.89 1.50 -13.27
N ARG A 20 11.87 0.63 -13.20
CA ARG A 20 10.48 1.05 -13.01
C ARG A 20 10.29 1.49 -11.55
N LEU A 21 9.78 2.70 -11.36
CA LEU A 21 9.47 3.19 -10.01
C LEU A 21 8.15 2.61 -9.51
N ILE A 22 8.14 2.21 -8.25
CA ILE A 22 7.02 1.58 -7.57
C ILE A 22 6.66 2.42 -6.35
N ALA A 23 5.37 2.67 -6.18
CA ALA A 23 4.80 3.31 -5.00
C ALA A 23 3.84 2.34 -4.32
N GLY A 24 3.75 2.44 -3.00
CA GLY A 24 2.88 1.59 -2.19
C GLY A 24 2.85 2.07 -0.74
N CYS A 25 2.03 1.43 0.08
CA CYS A 25 1.93 1.75 1.49
C CYS A 25 1.86 0.49 2.34
N ILE A 26 2.09 0.65 3.65
CA ILE A 26 1.91 -0.41 4.64
C ILE A 26 0.66 -0.02 5.45
N PRO A 27 -0.53 -0.56 5.14
CA PRO A 27 -1.72 -0.18 5.87
C PRO A 27 -1.68 -0.79 7.26
N PHE A 28 -1.92 0.02 8.29
CA PHE A 28 -1.98 -0.45 9.66
C PHE A 28 -3.12 0.20 10.43
N LYS A 29 -3.54 -0.45 11.52
CA LYS A 29 -4.45 0.13 12.51
C LYS A 29 -4.02 -0.28 13.91
N TYR A 30 -4.37 0.56 14.88
CA TYR A 30 -4.18 0.25 16.28
C TYR A 30 -5.40 -0.49 16.83
N ARG A 31 -5.16 -1.58 17.55
CA ARG A 31 -6.17 -2.26 18.34
C ARG A 31 -5.77 -2.14 19.81
N ASN A 32 -6.69 -1.62 20.61
CA ASN A 32 -6.55 -1.65 22.07
C ASN A 32 -6.91 -3.04 22.56
N ILE A 33 -6.03 -3.64 23.37
CA ILE A 33 -6.32 -4.88 24.06
C ILE A 33 -6.75 -4.50 25.48
N GLU A 34 -8.03 -4.71 25.78
CA GLU A 34 -8.54 -4.61 27.15
C GLU A 34 -8.25 -5.94 27.85
N GLU A 35 -7.18 -6.00 28.64
CA GLU A 35 -7.00 -7.14 29.54
C GLU A 35 -8.01 -7.01 30.69
N ASN A 36 -8.80 -8.07 30.91
CA ASN A 36 -9.75 -8.16 32.01
C ASN A 36 -9.00 -8.15 33.35
N GLY A 37 -8.71 -6.97 33.89
CA GLY A 37 -8.13 -6.77 35.22
C GLY A 37 -7.03 -5.72 35.22
N ASP A 38 -7.36 -4.56 35.79
CA ASP A 38 -6.49 -3.48 36.29
C ASP A 38 -5.15 -3.23 35.55
N GLU A 39 -5.23 -2.20 34.68
CA GLU A 39 -4.25 -1.11 34.57
C GLU A 39 -3.14 -1.13 33.48
N ALA A 40 -3.30 -1.90 32.40
CA ALA A 40 -2.51 -1.65 31.18
C ALA A 40 -3.34 -1.82 29.89
N THR A 41 -3.68 -0.69 29.24
CA THR A 41 -4.16 -0.73 27.85
C THR A 41 -2.95 -0.89 26.93
N GLU A 42 -2.68 -2.11 26.49
CA GLU A 42 -1.67 -2.35 25.46
C GLU A 42 -2.22 -2.01 24.07
N GLN A 43 -1.46 -1.24 23.31
CA GLN A 43 -1.82 -0.88 21.93
C GLN A 43 -1.08 -1.82 20.96
N MET A 44 -1.83 -2.72 20.33
CA MET A 44 -1.29 -3.63 19.32
C MET A 44 -1.42 -3.00 17.92
N VAL A 45 -0.35 -3.07 17.13
CA VAL A 45 -0.38 -2.67 15.71
C VAL A 45 -0.78 -3.87 14.87
N GLU A 46 -1.82 -3.71 14.06
CA GLU A 46 -2.21 -4.68 13.05
C GLU A 46 -1.85 -4.14 11.67
N VAL A 47 -1.17 -4.96 10.88
CA VAL A 47 -0.76 -4.63 9.52
C VAL A 47 -1.57 -5.46 8.53
N LEU A 48 -2.07 -4.82 7.47
CA LEU A 48 -2.77 -5.49 6.38
C LEU A 48 -1.79 -5.91 5.28
N MET A 49 -1.92 -7.15 4.83
CA MET A 49 -1.24 -7.69 3.66
C MET A 49 -2.25 -8.35 2.72
N ILE A 50 -1.91 -8.45 1.45
CA ILE A 50 -2.70 -9.12 0.41
C ILE A 50 -1.99 -10.37 -0.12
N ASN A 51 -2.74 -11.30 -0.69
CA ASN A 51 -2.15 -12.48 -1.31
C ASN A 51 -1.45 -12.12 -2.62
N SER A 52 -0.28 -12.69 -2.86
CA SER A 52 0.41 -12.53 -4.13
C SER A 52 -0.31 -13.22 -5.27
N THR A 53 -0.42 -12.54 -6.41
CA THR A 53 -0.95 -13.10 -7.67
C THR A 53 0.08 -13.94 -8.42
N SER A 54 1.36 -13.82 -8.06
CA SER A 54 2.49 -14.44 -8.78
C SER A 54 3.09 -15.66 -8.08
N GLY A 55 2.53 -16.08 -6.95
CA GLY A 55 3.02 -17.24 -6.20
C GLY A 55 2.59 -17.24 -4.73
N PRO A 56 3.08 -18.22 -3.95
CA PRO A 56 2.82 -18.23 -2.51
C PRO A 56 3.51 -17.04 -1.83
N GLY A 57 2.76 -16.31 -1.01
CA GLY A 57 3.31 -15.19 -0.25
C GLY A 57 2.29 -14.09 0.00
N LEU A 58 2.66 -13.19 0.92
CA LEU A 58 1.91 -11.99 1.24
C LEU A 58 2.68 -10.76 0.76
N LEU A 59 1.96 -9.78 0.24
CA LEU A 59 2.48 -8.54 -0.28
C LEU A 59 1.86 -7.36 0.47
N PHE A 60 2.53 -6.22 0.45
CA PHE A 60 1.87 -4.95 0.71
C PHE A 60 1.26 -4.40 -0.59
N PRO A 61 0.15 -3.64 -0.50
CA PRO A 61 -0.42 -2.95 -1.65
C PRO A 61 0.60 -2.03 -2.28
N LYS A 62 0.89 -2.25 -3.57
CA LYS A 62 1.89 -1.48 -4.30
C LYS A 62 1.67 -1.60 -5.81
N GLY A 63 2.17 -0.63 -6.56
CA GLY A 63 2.21 -0.74 -8.01
C GLY A 63 3.01 0.37 -8.67
N GLY A 64 2.77 0.57 -9.97
CA GLY A 64 3.60 1.47 -10.76
C GLY A 64 3.34 2.92 -10.41
N TRP A 65 4.40 3.68 -10.18
CA TRP A 65 4.28 5.14 -10.14
C TRP A 65 4.15 5.68 -11.56
N GLU A 66 3.08 6.44 -11.83
CA GLU A 66 2.84 7.10 -13.11
C GLU A 66 3.32 8.57 -13.14
N ASN A 67 3.48 9.14 -14.34
CA ASN A 67 4.01 10.50 -14.53
C ASN A 67 3.01 11.62 -14.21
N ASP A 68 1.71 11.31 -14.14
CA ASP A 68 0.63 12.26 -13.89
C ASP A 68 0.18 12.31 -12.41
N GLU A 69 0.92 11.66 -11.52
CA GLU A 69 0.62 11.58 -10.08
C GLU A 69 1.89 11.75 -9.22
N THR A 70 1.72 12.16 -7.96
CA THR A 70 2.80 12.10 -6.96
C THR A 70 2.96 10.67 -6.42
N ALA A 71 4.03 10.41 -5.67
CA ALA A 71 4.24 9.10 -5.06
C ALA A 71 3.16 8.77 -4.01
N GLU A 72 2.67 9.80 -3.32
CA GLU A 72 1.54 9.73 -2.39
C GLU A 72 0.27 9.31 -3.11
N GLU A 73 -0.08 10.04 -4.18
CA GLU A 73 -1.27 9.76 -4.98
C GLU A 73 -1.22 8.34 -5.57
N ALA A 74 -0.05 7.91 -6.05
CA ALA A 74 0.19 6.56 -6.52
C ALA A 74 -0.03 5.52 -5.41
N ALA A 75 0.52 5.74 -4.22
CA ALA A 75 0.35 4.83 -3.09
C ALA A 75 -1.12 4.73 -2.62
N GLU A 76 -1.86 5.85 -2.59
CA GLU A 76 -3.29 5.87 -2.25
C GLU A 76 -4.13 5.10 -3.29
N ARG A 77 -3.83 5.31 -4.58
CA ARG A 77 -4.49 4.61 -5.68
C ARG A 77 -4.28 3.10 -5.57
N GLU A 78 -3.04 2.65 -5.42
CA GLU A 78 -2.70 1.22 -5.31
C GLU A 78 -3.29 0.57 -4.05
N ALA A 79 -3.32 1.29 -2.91
CA ALA A 79 -3.97 0.81 -1.69
C ALA A 79 -5.48 0.59 -1.87
N MET A 80 -6.14 1.47 -2.61
CA MET A 80 -7.56 1.35 -2.92
C MET A 80 -7.82 0.25 -3.96
N GLU A 81 -6.99 0.14 -4.99
CA GLU A 81 -7.15 -0.82 -6.09
C GLU A 81 -6.85 -2.27 -5.65
N GLU A 82 -5.76 -2.52 -4.92
CA GLU A 82 -5.36 -3.89 -4.54
C GLU A 82 -6.00 -4.38 -3.24
N ALA A 83 -6.24 -3.49 -2.27
CA ALA A 83 -6.71 -3.87 -0.93
C ALA A 83 -8.03 -3.22 -0.50
N GLY A 84 -8.56 -2.26 -1.27
CA GLY A 84 -9.78 -1.54 -0.91
C GLY A 84 -9.62 -0.65 0.33
N VAL A 85 -8.40 -0.22 0.64
CA VAL A 85 -8.09 0.54 1.86
C VAL A 85 -8.03 2.04 1.58
N ARG A 86 -8.54 2.84 2.52
CA ARG A 86 -8.36 4.30 2.60
C ARG A 86 -7.95 4.70 4.01
N GLY A 87 -7.19 5.78 4.13
CA GLY A 87 -6.75 6.36 5.39
C GLY A 87 -5.80 7.52 5.15
N ASP A 88 -5.23 8.06 6.23
CA ASP A 88 -4.24 9.14 6.15
C ASP A 88 -2.85 8.55 5.88
N LEU A 89 -2.19 9.04 4.83
CA LEU A 89 -0.78 8.73 4.58
C LEU A 89 0.09 9.49 5.58
N VAL A 90 0.65 8.76 6.54
CA VAL A 90 1.56 9.31 7.56
C VAL A 90 3.04 9.20 7.17
N CYS A 91 3.39 8.29 6.27
CA CYS A 91 4.75 8.09 5.79
C CYS A 91 4.73 7.31 4.47
N LEU A 92 5.50 7.75 3.47
CA LEU A 92 5.72 7.00 2.24
C LEU A 92 6.92 6.08 2.35
N CYS A 93 6.75 4.84 1.90
CA CYS A 93 7.86 3.92 1.71
C CYS A 93 8.11 3.78 0.21
N PHE A 94 9.11 4.48 -0.31
CA PHE A 94 9.64 4.20 -1.64
C PHE A 94 10.37 2.86 -1.58
N MET A 95 9.76 1.82 -2.15
CA MET A 95 10.45 0.56 -2.39
C MET A 95 11.19 0.66 -3.71
N GLU A 96 12.44 1.12 -3.65
CA GLU A 96 13.41 0.91 -4.73
C GLU A 96 13.44 -0.60 -5.01
N ALA A 97 13.01 -1.00 -6.21
CA ALA A 97 13.08 -2.39 -6.64
C ALA A 97 14.53 -2.75 -6.99
N LEU A 98 15.36 -2.92 -5.95
CA LEU A 98 16.67 -3.58 -6.07
C LEU A 98 16.40 -5.02 -6.49
N HIS A 99 16.85 -5.37 -7.71
CA HIS A 99 16.98 -6.77 -8.12
C HIS A 99 18.11 -7.44 -7.35
#